data_AF-A0A4P5PD70-F1
#
_entry.id   AF-A0A4P5PD70-F1
#
_cell.length_a   1.000
_cell.length_b   1.000
_cell.length_c   1.000
_cell.angle_alpha   90.00
_cell.angle_beta   90.00
_cell.angle_gamma   90.00
#
_symmetry.space_group_name_H-M   'P 1'
#
loop_
_entity.id
_entity.type
_entity.pdbx_description
1 polymer ?
#
loop_
_entity_poly.entity_id
_entity_poly.type
_entity_poly.pdbx_seq_one_letter_code
_entity_poly.pdbx_strand_id
1 'polypeptide(L)'
;MDFLVKLSDGFIGMFQAGAETFVGFLTGIIPLLITLILFVNALIKIIGEERVFGFMQVCTKFIVLRYTLIPFLACFFLTNPMCYTFGRFLKEEHKAAYYDSTVSMVHPIVGLFPHANAAELFVYLGVAAGFEKVGNQSELALRYLLAGFVVILIRGIVTERIYAILASRDKKKAVNA
;
A
#
# COMPACT_ATOMS: atom_id res chain seq x y z
N MET A 1 0.14 -14.03 -49.00
CA MET A 1 -1.08 -13.42 -48.44
C MET A 1 -1.37 -13.92 -47.04
N ASP A 2 -1.37 -15.22 -46.79
CA ASP A 2 -1.71 -15.82 -45.48
C ASP A 2 -0.86 -15.33 -44.30
N PHE A 3 0.43 -15.03 -44.51
CA PHE A 3 1.29 -14.45 -43.47
C PHE A 3 0.83 -13.04 -43.07
N LEU A 4 0.52 -12.18 -44.05
CA LEU A 4 0.06 -10.82 -43.81
C LEU A 4 -1.34 -10.80 -43.18
N VAL A 5 -2.21 -11.75 -43.56
CA VAL A 5 -3.53 -11.93 -42.92
C VAL A 5 -3.38 -12.34 -41.47
N LYS A 6 -2.57 -13.38 -41.16
CA LYS A 6 -2.29 -13.77 -39.77
C LYS A 6 -1.70 -12.63 -38.93
N LEU A 7 -0.84 -11.81 -39.52
CA LEU A 7 -0.21 -10.68 -38.83
C LEU A 7 -1.24 -9.57 -38.54
N SER A 8 -2.15 -9.28 -39.48
CA SER A 8 -3.27 -8.36 -39.28
C SER A 8 -4.27 -8.87 -38.25
N ASP A 9 -4.62 -10.15 -38.29
CA ASP A 9 -5.54 -10.78 -37.34
C ASP A 9 -4.95 -10.80 -35.92
N GLY A 10 -3.65 -11.09 -35.79
CA GLY A 10 -2.93 -10.98 -34.52
C GLY A 10 -2.84 -9.55 -34.01
N PHE A 11 -2.63 -8.57 -34.90
CA PHE A 11 -2.61 -7.15 -34.55
C PHE A 11 -3.97 -6.73 -33.98
N ILE A 12 -5.08 -6.93 -34.72
CA ILE A 12 -6.42 -6.57 -34.26
C ILE A 12 -6.83 -7.39 -33.03
N GLY A 13 -6.50 -8.68 -32.98
CA GLY A 13 -6.77 -9.55 -31.83
C GLY A 13 -6.12 -9.05 -30.54
N MET A 14 -4.92 -8.47 -30.61
CA MET A 14 -4.28 -7.83 -29.46
C MET A 14 -5.09 -6.63 -28.95
N PHE A 15 -5.61 -5.78 -29.85
CA PHE A 15 -6.46 -4.65 -29.46
C PHE A 15 -7.81 -5.11 -28.90
N GLN A 16 -8.38 -6.17 -29.46
CA GLN A 16 -9.61 -6.78 -28.93
C GLN A 16 -9.42 -7.31 -27.51
N ALA A 17 -8.34 -8.06 -27.26
CA ALA A 17 -8.01 -8.54 -25.91
C ALA A 17 -7.78 -7.39 -24.91
N GLY A 18 -7.13 -6.30 -25.37
CA GLY A 18 -6.97 -5.09 -24.57
C GLY A 18 -8.31 -4.41 -24.23
N ALA A 19 -9.22 -4.33 -25.21
CA ALA A 19 -10.56 -3.78 -25.01
C ALA A 19 -11.38 -4.63 -24.04
N GLU A 20 -11.38 -5.95 -24.19
CA GLU A 20 -12.04 -6.88 -23.26
C GLU A 20 -11.53 -6.72 -21.83
N THR A 21 -10.20 -6.64 -21.66
CA THR A 21 -9.58 -6.41 -20.35
C THR A 21 -10.01 -5.08 -19.74
N PHE A 22 -10.01 -4.00 -20.53
CA PHE A 22 -10.42 -2.68 -20.07
C PHE A 22 -11.89 -2.64 -19.63
N VAL A 23 -12.79 -3.23 -20.43
CA VAL A 23 -14.21 -3.37 -20.07
C VAL A 23 -14.39 -4.23 -18.82
N GLY A 24 -13.58 -5.29 -18.67
CA GLY A 24 -13.53 -6.10 -17.45
C GLY A 24 -13.15 -5.28 -16.21
N PHE A 25 -12.22 -4.33 -16.33
CA PHE A 25 -11.90 -3.41 -15.23
C PHE A 25 -13.05 -2.46 -14.90
N LEU A 26 -13.70 -1.90 -15.92
CA LEU A 26 -14.84 -0.99 -15.74
C LEU A 26 -16.06 -1.66 -15.11
N THR A 27 -16.28 -2.94 -15.39
CA THR A 27 -17.45 -3.70 -14.87
C THR A 27 -17.13 -4.50 -13.60
N GLY A 28 -15.86 -4.78 -13.33
CA GLY A 28 -15.41 -5.54 -12.17
C GLY A 28 -14.76 -4.67 -11.10
N ILE A 29 -13.43 -4.52 -11.19
CA ILE A 29 -12.63 -4.01 -10.08
C ILE A 29 -12.90 -2.53 -9.77
N ILE A 30 -13.12 -1.68 -10.78
CA ILE A 30 -13.30 -0.23 -10.56
C ILE A 30 -14.54 0.07 -9.69
N PRO A 31 -15.75 -0.46 -10.00
CA PRO A 31 -16.91 -0.32 -9.12
C PRO A 31 -16.69 -0.85 -7.70
N LEU A 32 -16.01 -2.01 -7.56
CA LEU A 32 -15.68 -2.57 -6.26
C LEU A 32 -14.78 -1.62 -5.45
N LEU A 33 -13.79 -1.00 -6.07
CA LEU A 33 -12.93 -0.03 -5.40
C LEU A 33 -13.69 1.21 -4.94
N ILE A 34 -14.54 1.76 -5.81
CA ILE A 34 -15.34 2.96 -5.48
C ILE A 34 -16.25 2.69 -4.28
N THR A 35 -16.96 1.56 -4.28
CA THR A 35 -17.86 1.18 -3.18
C THR A 35 -17.10 0.97 -1.88
N LEU A 36 -15.90 0.39 -1.95
CA LEU A 36 -15.09 0.13 -0.76
C LEU A 36 -14.47 1.42 -0.20
N ILE A 37 -14.01 2.36 -1.06
CA ILE A 37 -13.59 3.70 -0.64
C ILE A 37 -14.74 4.46 0.02
N LEU A 38 -15.94 4.42 -0.57
CA LEU A 38 -17.13 5.06 -0.02
C LEU A 38 -17.46 4.49 1.37
N PHE A 39 -17.44 3.16 1.50
CA PHE A 39 -17.70 2.47 2.75
C PHE A 39 -16.71 2.86 3.85
N VAL A 40 -15.41 2.85 3.55
CA VAL A 40 -14.36 3.21 4.51
C VAL A 40 -14.47 4.67 4.93
N ASN A 41 -14.73 5.59 3.99
CA ASN A 41 -14.95 7.00 4.30
C ASN A 41 -16.20 7.21 5.19
N ALA A 42 -17.28 6.48 4.91
CA ALA A 42 -18.48 6.51 5.74
C ALA A 42 -18.20 6.01 7.16
N LEU A 43 -17.44 4.91 7.31
CA LEU A 43 -17.03 4.38 8.60
C LEU A 43 -16.21 5.40 9.41
N ILE A 44 -15.21 6.03 8.79
CA ILE A 44 -14.40 7.06 9.45
C ILE A 44 -15.29 8.19 9.97
N LYS A 45 -16.24 8.65 9.14
CA LYS A 45 -17.17 9.72 9.50
C LYS A 45 -18.12 9.33 10.64
N ILE A 46 -18.57 8.07 10.68
CA ILE A 46 -19.42 7.54 11.76
C ILE A 46 -18.64 7.42 13.07
N ILE A 47 -17.41 6.92 13.04
CA ILE A 47 -16.55 6.78 14.23
C ILE A 47 -16.16 8.17 14.77
N GLY A 48 -15.91 9.10 13.85
CA GLY A 48 -15.37 10.43 14.11
C GLY A 48 -13.86 10.46 13.86
N GLU A 49 -13.43 11.37 13.00
CA GLU A 49 -12.02 11.51 12.60
C GLU A 49 -11.09 11.68 13.81
N GLU A 50 -11.46 12.55 14.77
CA GLU A 50 -10.66 12.77 15.97
C GLU A 50 -10.42 11.51 16.79
N ARG A 51 -11.40 10.59 16.85
CA ARG A 51 -11.25 9.33 17.58
C ARG A 51 -10.30 8.37 16.85
N VAL A 52 -10.42 8.28 15.53
CA VAL A 52 -9.53 7.46 14.70
C VAL A 52 -8.09 7.98 14.79
N PHE A 53 -7.90 9.28 14.58
CA PHE A 53 -6.57 9.91 14.67
C PHE A 53 -6.00 9.87 16.09
N GLY A 54 -6.81 10.10 17.12
CA GLY A 54 -6.40 10.01 18.52
C GLY A 54 -5.94 8.60 18.90
N PHE A 55 -6.67 7.56 18.47
CA PHE A 55 -6.26 6.17 18.68
C PHE A 55 -4.92 5.85 18.01
N MET A 56 -4.75 6.27 16.75
CA MET A 56 -3.48 6.07 16.04
C MET A 56 -2.33 6.83 16.71
N GLN A 57 -2.58 8.02 17.26
CA GLN A 57 -1.58 8.77 18.04
C GLN A 57 -1.14 8.02 19.30
N VAL A 58 -2.05 7.40 20.04
CA VAL A 58 -1.70 6.59 21.23
C VAL A 58 -0.79 5.42 20.84
N CYS A 59 -1.08 4.78 19.70
CA CYS A 59 -0.27 3.67 19.18
C CYS A 59 1.18 4.07 18.87
N THR A 60 1.46 5.36 18.62
CA THR A 60 2.82 5.84 18.30
C THR A 60 3.81 5.61 19.43
N LYS A 61 3.36 5.39 20.67
CA LYS A 61 4.24 5.14 21.81
C LYS A 61 4.95 3.80 21.75
N PHE A 62 4.36 2.82 21.07
CA PHE A 62 4.87 1.45 21.01
C PHE A 62 5.53 1.18 19.67
N ILE A 63 6.82 0.79 19.68
CA ILE A 63 7.61 0.61 18.45
C ILE A 63 6.97 -0.40 17.48
N VAL A 64 6.42 -1.50 17.99
CA VAL A 64 5.76 -2.52 17.15
C VAL A 64 4.53 -1.92 16.49
N LEU A 65 3.61 -1.33 17.26
CA LEU A 65 2.39 -0.74 16.71
C LEU A 65 2.70 0.40 15.75
N ARG A 66 3.73 1.20 16.03
CA ARG A 66 4.16 2.31 15.19
C ARG A 66 4.59 1.88 13.79
N TYR A 67 5.20 0.71 13.65
CA TYR A 67 5.73 0.23 12.37
C TYR A 67 4.95 -0.93 11.77
N THR A 68 3.87 -1.40 12.42
CA THR A 68 2.95 -2.40 11.85
C THR A 68 1.53 -1.88 11.76
N LEU A 69 0.90 -1.65 12.91
CA LEU A 69 -0.51 -1.30 13.00
C LEU A 69 -0.80 0.08 12.40
N ILE A 70 0.00 1.10 12.74
CA ILE A 70 -0.23 2.45 12.21
C ILE A 70 -0.10 2.50 10.68
N PRO A 71 0.99 1.98 10.04
CA PRO A 71 1.08 1.92 8.58
C PRO A 71 -0.12 1.22 7.95
N PHE A 72 -0.54 0.07 8.51
CA PHE A 72 -1.70 -0.65 8.02
C PHE A 72 -3.00 0.19 8.11
N LEU A 73 -3.29 0.77 9.28
CA LEU A 73 -4.49 1.58 9.47
C LEU A 73 -4.45 2.86 8.62
N ALA A 74 -3.29 3.49 8.47
CA ALA A 74 -3.12 4.65 7.62
C ALA A 74 -3.36 4.32 6.14
N CYS A 75 -2.80 3.20 5.65
CA CYS A 75 -3.08 2.73 4.29
C CYS A 75 -4.56 2.36 4.10
N PHE A 76 -5.16 1.68 5.06
CA PHE A 76 -6.55 1.24 5.00
C PHE A 76 -7.53 2.43 5.00
N PHE A 77 -7.36 3.38 5.93
CA PHE A 77 -8.31 4.49 6.07
C PHE A 77 -8.02 5.67 5.15
N LEU A 78 -6.75 5.98 4.88
CA LEU A 78 -6.39 7.19 4.13
C LEU A 78 -6.00 6.89 2.68
N THR A 79 -5.67 5.65 2.34
CA THR A 79 -5.16 5.23 1.02
C THR A 79 -3.85 5.93 0.61
N ASN A 80 -3.15 5.39 -0.39
CA ASN A 80 -2.02 6.06 -1.03
C ASN A 80 -2.53 7.27 -1.85
N PRO A 81 -1.90 8.46 -1.81
CA PRO A 81 -0.74 8.89 -1.01
C PRO A 81 -1.09 9.53 0.34
N MET A 82 -2.37 9.67 0.69
CA MET A 82 -2.78 10.38 1.90
C MET A 82 -2.35 9.68 3.20
N CYS A 83 -2.08 8.38 3.19
CA CYS A 83 -1.52 7.63 4.31
C CYS A 83 -0.21 8.24 4.84
N TYR A 84 0.60 8.88 3.99
CA TYR A 84 1.84 9.53 4.42
C TYR A 84 1.60 10.78 5.27
N THR A 85 0.45 11.44 5.11
CA THR A 85 0.11 12.66 5.85
C THR A 85 0.02 12.42 7.35
N PHE A 86 -0.30 11.20 7.78
CA PHE A 86 -0.31 10.83 9.20
C PHE A 86 1.09 11.00 9.85
N GLY A 87 2.16 10.94 9.05
CA GLY A 87 3.53 11.24 9.46
C GLY A 87 3.69 12.57 10.19
N ARG A 88 2.81 13.56 9.93
CA ARG A 88 2.79 14.86 10.62
C ARG A 88 2.58 14.76 12.12
N PHE A 89 1.92 13.69 12.60
CA PHE A 89 1.58 13.49 14.00
C PHE A 89 2.64 12.70 14.77
N LEU A 90 3.64 12.16 14.07
CA LEU A 90 4.78 11.50 14.70
C LEU A 90 5.86 12.52 15.10
N LYS A 91 6.63 12.18 16.14
CA LYS A 91 7.87 12.88 16.46
C LYS A 91 8.82 12.84 15.28
N GLU A 92 9.64 13.89 15.13
CA GLU A 92 10.57 14.05 14.01
C GLU A 92 11.45 12.83 13.79
N GLU A 93 11.99 12.27 14.87
CA GLU A 93 12.84 11.07 14.88
C GLU A 93 12.20 9.79 14.33
N HIS A 94 10.87 9.74 14.21
CA HIS A 94 10.14 8.57 13.73
C HIS A 94 9.57 8.74 12.32
N LYS A 95 9.60 9.96 11.75
CA LYS A 95 8.95 10.25 10.47
C LYS A 95 9.56 9.48 9.30
N ALA A 96 10.89 9.39 9.26
CA ALA A 96 11.60 8.64 8.21
C ALA A 96 11.23 7.14 8.23
N ALA A 97 11.24 6.53 9.42
CA ALA A 97 10.88 5.13 9.62
C ALA A 97 9.40 4.85 9.35
N TYR A 98 8.53 5.80 9.72
CA TYR A 98 7.10 5.72 9.42
C TYR A 98 6.86 5.75 7.91
N TYR A 99 7.49 6.67 7.19
CA TYR A 99 7.38 6.76 5.74
C TYR A 99 7.82 5.44 5.08
N ASP A 100 8.98 4.93 5.46
CA ASP A 100 9.53 3.67 4.93
C ASP A 100 8.61 2.45 5.22
N SER A 101 8.07 2.36 6.42
CA SER A 101 7.12 1.30 6.79
C SER A 101 5.81 1.42 6.00
N THR A 102 5.33 2.64 5.79
CA THR A 102 4.04 2.91 5.13
C THR A 102 4.11 2.70 3.62
N VAL A 103 5.16 3.19 2.95
CA VAL A 103 5.36 2.94 1.51
C VAL A 103 5.59 1.44 1.24
N SER A 104 6.16 0.72 2.20
CA SER A 104 6.28 -0.73 2.09
C SER A 104 4.95 -1.46 2.32
N MET A 105 4.02 -0.90 3.11
CA MET A 105 2.72 -1.49 3.42
C MET A 105 1.68 -1.34 2.30
N VAL A 106 1.81 -0.33 1.42
CA VAL A 106 0.84 -0.12 0.33
C VAL A 106 0.78 -1.25 -0.70
N HIS A 107 1.77 -2.15 -0.74
CA HIS A 107 1.80 -3.31 -1.64
C HIS A 107 1.27 -4.63 -1.02
N PRO A 108 1.64 -5.03 0.21
CA PRO A 108 1.09 -6.23 0.83
C PRO A 108 -0.39 -6.08 1.21
N ILE A 109 -0.88 -4.86 1.46
CA ILE A 109 -2.28 -4.62 1.82
C ILE A 109 -3.26 -4.76 0.65
N VAL A 110 -2.84 -4.45 -0.59
CA VAL A 110 -3.75 -4.37 -1.74
C VAL A 110 -4.37 -5.70 -2.15
N GLY A 111 -3.71 -6.81 -1.84
CA GLY A 111 -4.26 -8.13 -2.19
C GLY A 111 -5.60 -8.41 -1.50
N LEU A 112 -5.78 -7.90 -0.28
CA LEU A 112 -7.04 -8.01 0.48
C LEU A 112 -7.88 -6.74 0.41
N PHE A 113 -7.21 -5.58 0.34
CA PHE A 113 -7.84 -4.27 0.47
C PHE A 113 -7.39 -3.37 -0.68
N PRO A 114 -7.89 -3.61 -1.90
CA PRO A 114 -7.33 -3.02 -3.11
C PRO A 114 -7.54 -1.50 -3.20
N HIS A 115 -8.51 -0.94 -2.48
CA HIS A 115 -8.70 0.51 -2.33
C HIS A 115 -7.50 1.24 -1.72
N ALA A 116 -6.72 0.58 -0.86
CA ALA A 116 -5.65 1.21 -0.11
C ALA A 116 -4.53 1.74 -1.03
N ASN A 117 -4.37 1.15 -2.22
CA ASN A 117 -3.45 1.61 -3.25
C ASN A 117 -3.95 1.21 -4.65
N ALA A 118 -5.15 1.70 -4.99
CA ALA A 118 -5.85 1.37 -6.22
C ALA A 118 -5.02 1.65 -7.49
N ALA A 119 -4.22 2.71 -7.50
CA ALA A 119 -3.42 3.12 -8.66
C ALA A 119 -2.33 2.10 -9.04
N GLU A 120 -1.85 1.30 -8.09
CA GLU A 120 -0.79 0.31 -8.31
C GLU A 120 -1.29 -1.13 -8.18
N LEU A 121 -2.62 -1.33 -8.14
CA LEU A 121 -3.24 -2.64 -8.01
C LEU A 121 -2.78 -3.63 -9.11
N PHE A 122 -2.47 -3.12 -10.30
CA PHE A 122 -1.97 -3.92 -11.42
C PHE A 122 -0.69 -4.71 -11.07
N VAL A 123 0.14 -4.21 -10.14
CA VAL A 123 1.35 -4.91 -9.68
C VAL A 123 0.98 -6.20 -8.95
N TYR A 124 -0.05 -6.15 -8.09
CA TYR A 124 -0.56 -7.33 -7.41
C TYR A 124 -1.28 -8.26 -8.39
N LEU A 125 -2.15 -7.72 -9.26
CA LEU A 125 -2.92 -8.52 -10.21
C LEU A 125 -2.02 -9.32 -11.17
N GLY A 126 -0.89 -8.75 -11.60
CA GLY A 126 0.09 -9.47 -12.42
C GLY A 126 0.65 -10.72 -11.73
N VAL A 127 0.99 -10.61 -10.44
CA VAL A 127 1.47 -11.76 -9.64
C VAL A 127 0.33 -12.73 -9.35
N ALA A 128 -0.85 -12.22 -8.98
CA ALA A 128 -2.02 -13.03 -8.63
C ALA A 128 -2.51 -13.88 -9.81
N ALA A 129 -2.52 -13.33 -11.03
CA ALA A 129 -2.87 -14.07 -12.24
C ALA A 129 -1.88 -15.22 -12.54
N GLY A 130 -0.60 -15.03 -12.21
CA GLY A 130 0.40 -16.11 -12.29
C GLY A 130 0.16 -17.21 -11.25
N PHE A 131 -0.14 -16.81 -10.01
CA PHE A 131 -0.34 -17.72 -8.88
C PHE A 131 -1.67 -18.48 -8.94
N GLU A 132 -2.69 -17.94 -9.59
CA GLU A 132 -4.00 -18.58 -9.76
C GLU A 132 -3.92 -19.97 -10.40
N LYS A 133 -2.87 -20.23 -11.19
CA LYS A 133 -2.58 -21.55 -11.80
C LYS A 133 -2.23 -22.63 -10.78
N VAL A 134 -1.81 -22.26 -9.57
CA VAL A 134 -1.26 -23.18 -8.55
C VAL A 134 -1.91 -23.03 -7.18
N GLY A 135 -2.77 -22.04 -6.97
CA GLY A 135 -3.39 -21.81 -5.67
C GLY A 135 -4.42 -20.69 -5.65
N ASN A 136 -5.00 -20.48 -4.47
CA ASN A 136 -6.05 -19.48 -4.27
C ASN A 136 -5.44 -18.07 -4.12
N GLN A 137 -5.97 -17.09 -4.85
CA GLN A 137 -5.51 -15.70 -4.78
C GLN A 137 -5.71 -15.06 -3.39
N SER A 138 -6.76 -15.42 -2.65
CA SER A 138 -6.97 -14.95 -1.27
C SER A 138 -5.93 -15.49 -0.31
N GLU A 139 -5.43 -16.71 -0.55
CA GLU A 139 -4.34 -17.28 0.23
C GLU A 139 -3.03 -16.53 -0.03
N LEU A 140 -2.74 -16.21 -1.29
CA LEU A 140 -1.61 -15.36 -1.65
C LEU A 140 -1.70 -13.99 -0.97
N ALA A 141 -2.85 -13.34 -1.05
CA ALA A 141 -3.11 -12.04 -0.44
C ALA A 141 -2.84 -12.05 1.07
N LEU A 142 -3.34 -13.07 1.77
CA LEU A 142 -3.12 -13.22 3.20
C LEU A 142 -1.64 -13.46 3.54
N ARG A 143 -0.97 -14.33 2.80
CA ARG A 143 0.48 -14.58 2.96
C ARG A 143 1.30 -13.31 2.73
N TYR A 144 0.97 -12.53 1.71
CA TYR A 144 1.61 -11.25 1.42
C TYR A 144 1.40 -10.24 2.56
N LEU A 145 0.18 -10.14 3.09
CA LEU A 145 -0.09 -9.24 4.21
C LEU A 145 0.69 -9.66 5.48
N LEU A 146 0.68 -10.94 5.83
CA LEU A 146 1.39 -11.46 6.99
C LEU A 146 2.92 -11.29 6.87
N ALA A 147 3.49 -11.63 5.72
CA ALA A 147 4.91 -11.38 5.44
C ALA A 147 5.21 -9.87 5.44
N GLY A 148 4.30 -9.07 4.88
CA GLY A 148 4.36 -7.62 4.86
C GLY A 148 4.54 -7.04 6.25
N PHE A 149 3.71 -7.45 7.22
CA PHE A 149 3.83 -6.99 8.61
C PHE A 149 5.21 -7.24 9.22
N VAL A 150 5.82 -8.40 8.95
CA VAL A 150 7.16 -8.73 9.42
C VAL A 150 8.21 -7.83 8.76
N VAL A 151 8.13 -7.69 7.44
CA VAL A 151 9.08 -6.89 6.65
C VAL A 151 9.02 -5.42 7.07
N ILE A 152 7.84 -4.82 7.18
CA ILE A 152 7.71 -3.41 7.52
C ILE A 152 8.16 -3.12 8.95
N LEU A 153 7.97 -4.05 9.89
CA LEU A 153 8.47 -3.90 11.25
C LEU A 153 9.99 -3.83 11.27
N ILE A 154 10.64 -4.75 10.55
CA ILE A 154 12.11 -4.77 10.44
C ILE A 154 12.58 -3.47 9.79
N ARG A 155 11.97 -3.06 8.68
CA ARG A 155 12.31 -1.83 7.96
C ARG A 155 12.17 -0.60 8.85
N GLY A 156 11.03 -0.44 9.53
CA GLY A 156 10.81 0.69 10.44
C GLY A 156 11.87 0.78 11.54
N ILE A 157 12.19 -0.34 12.20
CA ILE A 157 13.23 -0.37 13.25
C ILE A 157 14.61 -0.02 12.68
N VAL A 158 14.97 -0.60 11.53
CA VAL A 158 16.27 -0.36 10.89
C VAL A 158 16.39 1.09 10.44
N THR A 159 15.36 1.64 9.81
CA THR A 159 15.34 3.02 9.31
C THR A 159 15.37 4.03 10.45
N GLU A 160 14.69 3.77 11.57
CA GLU A 160 14.78 4.62 12.77
C GLU A 160 16.22 4.66 13.31
N ARG A 161 16.89 3.51 13.38
CA ARG A 161 18.30 3.43 13.82
C ARG A 161 19.24 4.17 12.87
N ILE A 162 19.07 4.00 11.57
CA ILE A 162 19.87 4.72 10.56
C ILE A 162 19.67 6.23 10.73
N TYR A 163 18.42 6.68 10.85
CA TYR A 163 18.10 8.09 11.06
C TYR A 163 18.77 8.64 12.32
N ALA A 164 18.69 7.93 13.44
CA ALA A 164 19.32 8.35 14.70
C ALA A 164 20.84 8.51 14.56
N ILE A 165 21.52 7.59 13.86
CA ILE A 165 22.96 7.67 13.60
C ILE A 165 23.27 8.92 12.75
N LEU A 166 22.55 9.14 11.65
CA LEU A 166 22.78 10.28 10.76
C LEU A 166 22.52 11.62 11.48
N ALA A 167 21.39 11.74 12.18
CA ALA A 167 21.05 12.93 12.94
C ALA A 167 22.09 13.25 14.03
N SER A 168 22.67 12.23 14.68
CA SER A 168 23.74 12.43 15.66
C SER A 168 25.05 12.95 15.04
N ARG A 169 25.36 12.53 13.81
CA ARG A 169 26.55 12.98 13.06
C ARG A 169 26.39 14.42 12.60
N ASP A 170 25.20 14.81 12.14
CA ASP A 170 24.93 16.18 11.71
C ASP A 170 24.97 17.16 12.89
N LYS A 171 24.42 16.77 14.05
CA LYS A 171 24.57 17.55 15.29
C LYS A 171 26.04 17.76 15.67
N LYS A 172 26.87 16.71 15.58
CA LYS A 172 28.32 16.83 15.86
C LYS A 172 29.03 17.74 14.86
N LYS A 173 28.67 17.69 13.57
CA LYS A 173 29.23 18.60 12.57
C LYS A 173 28.84 20.06 12.83
N ALA A 174 27.59 20.32 13.20
CA ALA A 174 27.12 21.67 13.51
C ALA A 174 27.74 22.27 14.78
N VAL A 175 28.12 21.43 15.76
CA VAL A 175 28.83 21.88 16.98
C VAL A 175 30.31 22.18 16.70
N ASN A 176 30.90 21.53 15.68
CA ASN A 176 32.32 21.65 15.34
C ASN A 176 32.59 22.68 14.22
N ALA A 177 31.56 23.35 13.72
CA ALA A 177 31.62 24.40 12.69
C ALA A 177 31.44 25.78 13.33
#